data_AF-A0A7V2ADJ1-F1
#
_entry.id   AF-A0A7V2ADJ1-F1
#
_cell.length_a   1.000
_cell.length_b   1.000
_cell.length_c   1.000
_cell.angle_alpha   90.00
_cell.angle_beta   90.00
_cell.angle_gamma   90.00
#
_symmetry.space_group_name_H-M   'P 1'
#
loop_
_entity.id
_entity.type
_entity.pdbx_description
1 polymer ?
#
loop_
_entity_poly.entity_id
_entity_poly.type
_entity_poly.pdbx_seq_one_letter_code
_entity_poly.pdbx_strand_id
1 'polypeptide(L)' 'MLFSENWLRTWIDPEASTEELAHRLTMAGLEVDAIEPAAPAFDNVVVAEVKTVRPHPDADKLRVTEVF' A
#
# COMPACT_ATOMS: atom_id res chain seq x y z
N MET A 1 -16.99 -4.31 -5.15
CA MET A 1 -15.89 -5.31 -4.97
C MET A 1 -14.58 -4.54 -5.01
N LEU A 2 -13.59 -4.87 -4.17
CA LEU A 2 -12.31 -4.16 -4.12
C LEU A 2 -11.18 -5.05 -4.63
N PHE A 3 -10.25 -4.46 -5.37
CA PHE A 3 -9.03 -5.11 -5.83
C PHE A 3 -7.93 -4.07 -6.05
N SER A 4 -6.68 -4.50 -6.10
CA SER A 4 -5.55 -3.63 -6.41
C SER A 4 -5.42 -3.45 -7.92
N GLU A 5 -5.33 -2.21 -8.39
CA GLU A 5 -5.01 -1.91 -9.78
C GLU A 5 -3.66 -2.53 -10.19
N ASN A 6 -2.65 -2.46 -9.31
CA ASN A 6 -1.35 -3.07 -9.57
C ASN A 6 -1.47 -4.58 -9.81
N TRP A 7 -2.31 -5.27 -9.03
CA TRP A 7 -2.59 -6.68 -9.27
C TRP A 7 -3.25 -6.91 -10.64
N LEU A 8 -4.27 -6.11 -11.02
CA LEU A 8 -4.93 -6.22 -12.32
C LEU A 8 -3.94 -6.01 -13.48
N ARG A 9 -3.02 -5.05 -13.35
CA ARG A 9 -1.98 -4.77 -14.35
C ARG A 9 -0.99 -5.92 -14.56
N THR A 10 -0.83 -6.83 -13.60
CA THR A 10 -0.02 -8.04 -13.81
C THR A 10 -0.65 -9.03 -14.79
N TRP A 11 -1.96 -8.94 -15.04
CA TRP A 11 -2.68 -9.77 -16.01
C TRP A 11 -2.84 -9.06 -17.35
N ILE A 12 -3.12 -7.76 -17.32
CA ILE A 12 -3.29 -6.93 -18.51
C ILE A 12 -2.90 -5.48 -18.19
N ASP A 13 -1.92 -4.94 -18.89
CA ASP A 13 -1.38 -3.59 -18.67
C ASP A 13 -1.62 -2.68 -19.88
N PRO A 14 -2.83 -2.09 -20.00
CA PRO A 14 -3.09 -1.13 -21.06
C PRO A 14 -2.36 0.20 -20.78
N GLU A 15 -1.90 0.86 -21.85
CA GLU A 15 -1.49 2.27 -21.81
C GLU A 15 -2.73 3.15 -21.54
N ALA A 16 -3.11 3.24 -20.27
CA ALA A 16 -4.23 4.02 -19.77
C ALA A 16 -3.94 4.48 -18.34
N SER A 17 -4.39 5.68 -17.99
CA SER A 17 -4.35 6.16 -16.60
C SER A 17 -5.32 5.35 -15.71
N THR A 18 -5.19 5.47 -14.39
CA THR A 18 -6.14 4.89 -13.43
C THR A 18 -7.57 5.38 -13.69
N GLU A 19 -7.77 6.68 -13.96
CA GLU A 19 -9.10 7.22 -14.26
C GLU A 19 -9.67 6.69 -15.57
N GLU A 20 -8.85 6.58 -16.62
CA GLU A 20 -9.27 6.03 -17.91
C GLU A 20 -9.65 4.55 -17.79
N LEU A 21 -8.87 3.77 -17.03
CA LEU A 21 -9.16 2.37 -16.76
C LEU A 21 -10.49 2.21 -16.02
N ALA A 22 -10.71 3.00 -14.97
CA ALA A 22 -11.97 3.01 -14.21
C ALA A 22 -13.17 3.37 -15.11
N HIS A 23 -13.01 4.39 -15.97
CA HIS A 23 -14.05 4.76 -16.93
C HIS A 23 -14.37 3.62 -17.91
N ARG A 24 -13.36 2.94 -18.44
CA ARG A 24 -13.55 1.78 -19.34
C ARG A 24 -14.26 0.62 -18.65
N LEU A 25 -13.94 0.34 -17.39
CA LEU A 25 -14.64 -0.68 -16.59
C LEU A 25 -16.12 -0.33 -16.42
N THR A 26 -16.42 0.92 -16.05
CA THR A 26 -17.81 1.39 -15.94
C THR A 26 -18.56 1.28 -17.27
N MET A 27 -17.93 1.65 -18.39
CA MET A 27 -18.53 1.52 -19.73
C MET A 27 -18.71 0.06 -20.17
N ALA A 28 -17.92 -0.87 -19.63
CA ALA A 28 -18.08 -2.31 -19.83
C ALA A 28 -19.17 -2.93 -18.94
N GLY A 29 -19.86 -2.13 -18.12
CA GLY A 29 -20.91 -2.57 -17.19
C GLY A 29 -20.41 -2.95 -15.80
N LEU A 30 -19.14 -2.71 -15.49
CA LEU A 30 -18.53 -2.91 -14.17
C LEU A 30 -18.37 -1.54 -13.49
N GLU A 31 -19.43 -1.07 -12.82
CA GLU A 31 -19.44 0.23 -12.15
C GLU A 31 -18.32 0.34 -11.11
N VAL A 32 -17.55 1.43 -11.19
CA VAL A 32 -16.49 1.78 -10.24
C VAL A 32 -17.00 2.86 -9.29
N ASP A 33 -17.31 2.47 -8.05
CA ASP A 33 -17.86 3.37 -7.03
C ASP A 33 -16.84 4.39 -6.51
N ALA A 34 -15.59 3.95 -6.30
CA ALA A 34 -14.52 4.75 -5.70
C ALA A 34 -13.13 4.27 -6.14
N ILE A 35 -12.19 5.21 -6.13
CA ILE A 35 -10.76 4.95 -6.35
C ILE A 35 -10.03 5.51 -5.14
N GLU A 36 -9.33 4.64 -4.41
CA GLU A 36 -8.60 5.00 -3.20
C GLU A 36 -7.14 4.56 -3.31
N PRO A 37 -6.19 5.42 -2.88
CA PRO A 37 -4.78 5.02 -2.83
C PRO A 37 -4.59 3.93 -1.78
N ALA A 38 -3.72 2.95 -2.08
CA ALA A 38 -3.44 1.85 -1.15
C ALA A 38 -2.77 2.33 0.16
N ALA A 39 -2.07 3.46 0.12
CA ALA A 39 -1.52 4.13 1.29
C ALA A 39 -1.43 5.65 1.06
N PRO A 40 -1.45 6.47 2.13
CA PRO A 40 -1.15 7.89 2.04
C PRO A 40 0.28 8.14 1.52
N ALA A 41 0.57 9.35 1.06
CA ALA A 41 1.93 9.74 0.73
C ALA A 41 2.80 9.78 1.99
N PHE A 42 3.97 9.15 1.92
CA PHE A 42 5.00 9.19 2.95
C PHE A 42 6.37 9.14 2.29
N ASP A 43 7.37 9.71 2.96
CA ASP A 43 8.76 9.74 2.50
C ASP A 43 9.69 9.16 3.56
N ASN A 44 10.87 8.69 3.15
CA ASN A 44 11.95 8.17 4.01
C ASN A 44 11.60 6.95 4.87
N VAL A 45 10.55 6.20 4.52
CA VAL A 45 10.24 4.90 5.15
C VAL A 45 11.00 3.80 4.43
N VAL A 46 11.82 3.05 5.15
CA VAL A 46 12.62 1.96 4.61
C VAL A 46 12.36 0.66 5.35
N VAL A 47 12.63 -0.46 4.67
CA VAL A 47 12.63 -1.78 5.30
C VAL A 47 13.93 -1.92 6.09
N ALA A 48 13.81 -2.25 7.38
CA ALA A 48 14.92 -2.45 8.28
C ALA A 48 14.69 -3.73 9.10
N GLU A 49 15.79 -4.38 9.51
CA GLU A 49 15.73 -5.60 10.32
C GLU A 49 16.07 -5.29 11.78
N VAL A 50 15.24 -5.77 12.71
CA VAL A 50 15.49 -5.63 14.15
C VAL A 50 16.60 -6.58 14.60
N LYS A 51 17.75 -6.03 14.98
CA LYS A 51 18.93 -6.81 15.41
C LYS A 51 18.91 -7.14 16.90
N THR A 52 18.47 -6.21 17.74
CA THR A 52 18.43 -6.42 19.19
C THR A 52 17.14 -5.83 19.78
N VAL A 53 16.68 -6.43 20.89
CA VAL A 53 15.48 -5.99 21.62
C VAL A 53 15.76 -6.11 23.12
N ARG A 54 15.62 -5.02 23.88
CA ARG A 54 15.84 -4.98 25.34
C ARG A 54 14.71 -4.24 26.05
N PRO A 55 14.37 -4.58 27.30
CA PRO A 55 13.35 -3.84 28.07
C PRO A 55 13.81 -2.39 28.28
N HIS A 56 12.86 -1.45 28.19
CA HIS A 56 13.16 -0.04 28.45
C HIS A 56 13.39 0.19 29.96
N PRO A 57 14.45 0.90 30.37
CA PRO A 57 14.80 1.08 31.79
C PRO A 57 13.68 1.75 32.60
N ASP A 58 12.98 2.71 32.00
CA ASP A 58 11.98 3.53 32.70
C ASP A 58 10.52 3.31 32.22
N ALA A 59 10.26 2.28 31.40
CA ALA A 59 8.92 2.08 30.83
C ALA A 59 8.59 0.61 30.60
N ASP A 60 7.66 0.09 31.39
CA ASP A 60 7.27 -1.33 31.42
C ASP A 60 6.66 -1.85 30.10
N LYS A 61 6.07 -0.96 29.28
CA LYS A 61 5.44 -1.32 28.00
C LYS A 61 6.33 -1.10 26.77
N LEU A 62 7.55 -0.58 26.94
CA LEU A 62 8.42 -0.22 25.84
C LEU A 62 9.62 -1.15 25.73
N ARG A 63 10.16 -1.26 24.51
CA ARG A 63 11.39 -1.99 24.21
C ARG A 63 12.32 -1.08 23.43
N VAL A 64 13.60 -1.13 23.76
CA VAL A 64 14.66 -0.47 23.00
C VAL A 64 15.15 -1.45 21.95
N THR A 65 15.16 -1.02 20.68
CA THR A 65 15.55 -1.86 19.54
C THR A 65 16.60 -1.17 18.69
N GLU A 66 17.62 -1.93 18.29
CA GLU A 66 18.60 -1.49 17.28
C GLU A 66 18.24 -2.14 15.94
N VAL A 67 18.27 -1.35 14.87
CA VAL A 67 17.91 -1.78 13.50
C VAL A 67 19.07 -1.48 12.54
N PHE A 68 19.20 -2.28 11.48
CA PHE A 68 20.09 -2.02 10.32
C PHE A 68 19.28 -1.46 9.17
#